data_AF-A0A7R9CVI3-F1
#
_entry.id   AF-A0A7R9CVI3-F1
#
_cell.length_a   1.000
_cell.length_b   1.000
_cell.length_c   1.000
_cell.angle_alpha   90.00
_cell.angle_beta   90.00
_cell.angle_gamma   90.00
#
_symmetry.space_group_name_H-M   'P 1'
#
loop_
_entity.id
_entity.type
_entity.pdbx_description
1 polymer ?
#
loop_
_entity_poly.entity_id
_entity_poly.type
_entity_poly.pdbx_seq_one_letter_code
_entity_poly.pdbx_strand_id
1 'polypeptide(L)'
;MMEYSFHYRLEEEWLNLGEVQGVRSDPFHYRLEEEWLNLGEVQGVRFPVPAEAFIPVKSRSGESYGWSTVAVQSYDKDTREYTVLPLDDSDTTRQLPRIYVMFKAEDPRNFAARIKDALDRRREAENLIRCALL
;
A
#
# COMPACT_ATOMS: atom_id res chain seq x y z
N MET A 1 18.18 -38.95 -32.17
CA MET A 1 17.02 -38.03 -32.09
C MET A 1 17.10 -37.42 -30.70
N MET A 2 17.34 -36.10 -30.64
CA MET A 2 17.87 -35.39 -29.45
C MET A 2 16.90 -35.41 -28.28
N GLU A 3 17.43 -35.71 -27.09
CA GLU A 3 16.83 -35.37 -25.81
C GLU A 3 16.90 -33.85 -25.60
N TYR A 4 15.77 -33.23 -25.28
CA TYR A 4 15.71 -31.84 -24.85
C TYR A 4 15.51 -31.82 -23.33
N SER A 5 16.62 -31.83 -22.60
CA SER A 5 16.64 -31.60 -21.15
C SER A 5 16.72 -30.09 -20.92
N PHE A 6 15.59 -29.46 -20.58
CA PHE A 6 15.60 -28.11 -20.04
C PHE A 6 16.02 -28.18 -18.57
N HIS A 7 17.32 -28.00 -18.32
CA HIS A 7 17.86 -27.81 -16.99
C HIS A 7 17.38 -26.46 -16.41
N TYR A 8 16.27 -26.48 -15.68
CA TYR A 8 15.99 -25.44 -14.68
C TYR A 8 16.87 -25.72 -13.46
N ARG A 9 18.09 -25.18 -13.47
CA ARG A 9 19.01 -25.21 -12.34
C ARG A 9 19.36 -23.78 -11.95
N LEU A 10 18.40 -23.01 -11.42
CA LEU A 10 18.65 -21.73 -10.74
C LEU A 10 17.49 -21.31 -9.79
N GLU A 11 16.70 -22.22 -9.21
CA GLU A 11 15.61 -21.84 -8.28
C GLU A 11 15.72 -22.43 -6.86
N GLU A 12 16.65 -23.35 -6.60
CA GLU A 12 16.73 -24.02 -5.28
C GLU A 12 17.65 -23.31 -4.27
N GLU A 13 18.46 -22.33 -4.68
CA GLU A 13 19.35 -21.60 -3.77
C GLU A 13 18.69 -20.40 -3.08
N TRP A 14 17.57 -19.89 -3.62
CA TRP A 14 16.85 -18.75 -3.04
C TRP A 14 15.87 -19.14 -1.92
N LEU A 15 15.57 -20.44 -1.76
CA LEU A 15 14.60 -20.93 -0.78
C LEU A 15 15.20 -21.25 0.60
N ASN A 16 16.52 -21.24 0.75
CA ASN A 16 17.21 -21.69 1.97
C ASN A 16 17.95 -20.61 2.76
N LEU A 17 17.85 -19.34 2.39
CA LEU A 17 18.39 -18.24 3.19
C LEU A 17 17.31 -17.60 4.06
N GLY A 18 16.98 -18.32 5.13
CA GLY A 18 16.57 -17.73 6.39
C GLY A 18 15.09 -17.38 6.50
N GLU A 19 14.45 -18.02 7.47
CA GLU A 19 13.52 -17.35 8.37
C GLU A 19 14.18 -16.08 8.96
N VAL A 20 14.30 -15.03 8.16
CA VAL A 20 14.53 -13.67 8.65
C VAL A 20 13.16 -13.04 8.69
N GLN A 21 12.65 -12.83 9.90
CA GLN A 21 11.32 -12.27 10.14
C GLN A 21 11.04 -11.07 9.22
N GLY A 22 10.01 -11.20 8.37
CA GLY A 22 9.23 -10.05 7.92
C GLY A 22 9.64 -9.30 6.65
N VAL A 23 10.54 -9.81 5.80
CA VAL A 23 10.77 -9.15 4.49
C VAL A 23 9.69 -9.58 3.51
N ARG A 24 8.55 -8.89 3.54
CA ARG A 24 7.61 -8.89 2.42
C ARG A 24 8.33 -8.15 1.28
N SER A 25 8.86 -8.89 0.30
CA SER A 25 9.59 -8.36 -0.87
C SER A 25 8.65 -7.65 -1.87
N ASP A 26 7.81 -6.76 -1.36
CA ASP A 26 7.02 -5.86 -2.19
C ASP A 26 7.94 -4.69 -2.57
N PRO A 27 8.33 -4.55 -3.85
CA PRO A 27 9.33 -3.58 -4.28
C PRO A 27 8.91 -2.13 -4.02
N PHE A 28 7.62 -1.90 -3.72
CA PHE A 28 7.06 -0.59 -3.41
C PHE A 28 7.02 -0.29 -1.91
N HIS A 29 7.27 -1.27 -1.04
CA HIS A 29 7.29 -1.14 0.41
C HIS A 29 8.75 -1.06 0.93
N TYR A 30 9.47 -0.01 0.54
CA TYR A 30 10.83 0.25 1.05
C TYR A 30 10.86 0.72 2.52
N ARG A 31 9.68 0.93 3.12
CA ARG A 31 9.49 1.39 4.49
C ARG A 31 8.26 0.72 5.11
N LEU A 32 8.41 0.20 6.32
CA LEU A 32 7.36 -0.41 7.13
C LEU A 32 6.34 0.61 7.62
N GLU A 33 5.15 0.16 8.01
CA GLU A 33 4.06 1.05 8.42
C GLU A 33 4.41 1.83 9.69
N GLU A 34 5.10 1.22 10.64
CA GLU A 34 5.62 1.90 11.83
C GLU A 34 6.70 2.93 11.50
N GLU A 35 7.57 2.64 10.53
CA GLU A 35 8.61 3.57 10.12
C GLU A 35 8.02 4.82 9.45
N TRP A 36 6.88 4.70 8.78
CA TRP A 36 6.12 5.86 8.29
C TRP A 36 5.61 6.70 9.45
N LEU A 37 5.01 6.09 10.47
CA LEU A 37 4.47 6.79 11.65
C LEU A 37 5.58 7.45 12.48
N ASN A 38 6.76 6.83 12.56
CA ASN A 38 7.92 7.37 13.28
C ASN A 38 8.48 8.66 12.68
N LEU A 39 8.16 8.99 11.42
CA LEU A 39 8.53 10.29 10.84
C LEU A 39 7.90 11.48 11.58
N GLY A 40 6.78 11.24 12.26
CA GLY A 40 6.11 12.24 13.09
C GLY A 40 6.70 12.38 14.48
N GLU A 41 7.71 11.57 14.85
CA GLU A 41 8.30 11.65 16.18
C GLU A 41 9.24 12.86 16.30
N VAL A 42 8.90 13.78 17.19
CA VAL A 42 9.73 14.95 17.52
C VAL A 42 9.89 14.98 19.04
N GLN A 43 11.13 14.82 19.52
CA GLN A 43 11.47 14.84 20.95
C GLN A 43 10.66 13.82 21.79
N GLY A 44 10.42 12.62 21.27
CA GLY A 44 9.67 11.56 21.97
C GLY A 44 8.16 11.73 21.95
N VAL A 45 7.63 12.76 21.28
CA VAL A 45 6.19 12.94 21.04
C VAL A 45 5.89 12.57 19.58
N ARG A 46 4.95 11.64 19.37
CA ARG A 46 4.52 11.23 18.03
C ARG A 46 3.40 12.14 17.53
N PHE A 47 3.72 12.97 16.55
CA PHE A 47 2.75 13.78 15.81
C PHE A 47 2.17 13.02 14.62
N PRO A 48 0.95 13.36 14.15
CA PRO A 48 0.41 12.80 12.92
C PRO A 48 1.29 13.11 11.71
N VAL A 49 1.38 12.16 10.78
CA VAL A 49 2.21 12.28 9.59
C VAL A 49 1.39 12.80 8.41
N PRO A 50 1.81 13.86 7.72
CA PRO A 50 1.04 14.42 6.62
C PRO A 50 1.03 13.50 5.39
N ALA A 51 -0.14 13.36 4.79
CA ALA A 51 -0.38 12.56 3.58
C ALA A 51 -1.45 13.21 2.70
N GLU A 52 -1.58 12.70 1.49
CA GLU A 52 -2.77 12.85 0.65
C GLU A 52 -3.55 11.54 0.68
N ALA A 53 -4.87 11.62 0.73
CA ALA A 53 -5.72 10.44 0.61
C ALA A 53 -6.85 10.65 -0.39
N PHE A 54 -7.18 9.59 -1.12
CA PHE A 54 -8.32 9.57 -2.02
C PHE A 54 -9.57 9.09 -1.27
N ILE A 55 -10.42 10.04 -0.88
CA ILE A 55 -11.57 9.82 0.02
C ILE A 55 -12.84 10.51 -0.49
N PRO A 56 -14.02 10.14 0.02
CA PRO A 56 -15.24 10.91 -0.20
C PRO A 56 -15.10 12.33 0.38
N VAL A 57 -15.27 13.34 -0.46
CA VAL A 57 -15.25 14.76 -0.10
C VAL A 57 -16.66 15.32 -0.29
N LYS A 58 -17.18 15.99 0.74
CA LYS A 58 -18.49 16.66 0.69
C LYS A 58 -18.36 17.93 -0.16
N SER A 59 -19.20 18.05 -1.17
CA SER A 59 -19.35 19.25 -2.00
C SER A 59 -20.78 19.78 -1.94
N ARG A 60 -21.01 21.01 -2.42
CA ARG A 60 -22.38 21.58 -2.52
C ARG A 60 -23.31 20.74 -3.42
N SER A 61 -22.74 19.95 -4.33
CA SER A 61 -23.45 19.08 -5.27
C SER A 61 -23.63 17.64 -4.79
N GLY A 62 -23.17 17.30 -3.59
CA GLY A 62 -23.17 15.94 -3.04
C GLY A 62 -21.77 15.45 -2.68
N GLU A 63 -21.65 14.15 -2.41
CA GLU A 63 -20.38 13.51 -2.05
C GLU A 63 -19.68 12.98 -3.31
N SER A 64 -18.42 13.34 -3.50
CA SER A 64 -17.60 12.87 -4.62
C SER A 64 -16.23 12.44 -4.12
N TYR A 65 -15.65 11.40 -4.70
CA TYR A 65 -14.28 11.03 -4.35
C TYR A 65 -13.28 12.05 -4.90
N GLY A 66 -12.33 12.44 -4.05
CA GLY A 66 -11.28 13.39 -4.39
C GLY A 66 -10.05 13.19 -3.51
N TRP A 67 -8.94 13.79 -3.93
CA TRP A 67 -7.76 13.91 -3.10
C TRP A 67 -8.00 14.97 -2.03
N SER A 68 -7.73 14.62 -0.78
CA SER A 68 -7.75 15.54 0.36
C SER A 68 -6.47 15.35 1.17
N THR A 69 -5.96 16.44 1.73
CA THR A 69 -4.84 16.40 2.65
C THR A 69 -5.31 15.80 3.98
N VAL A 70 -4.59 14.82 4.47
CA VAL A 70 -4.90 14.10 5.71
C VAL A 70 -3.70 14.01 6.64
N ALA A 71 -3.99 13.87 7.92
CA ALA A 71 -3.03 13.59 8.97
C ALA A 71 -3.16 12.12 9.39
N VAL A 72 -2.14 11.32 9.13
CA VAL A 72 -2.11 9.88 9.47
C VAL A 72 -1.70 9.72 10.94
N GLN A 73 -2.56 9.09 11.74
CA GLN A 73 -2.40 9.00 13.19
C GLN A 73 -1.85 7.65 13.65
N SER A 74 -2.34 6.56 13.05
CA SER A 74 -1.97 5.20 13.44
C SER A 74 -2.18 4.22 12.30
N TYR A 75 -1.69 2.99 12.49
CA TYR A 75 -1.89 1.86 11.60
C TYR A 75 -2.37 0.66 12.41
N ASP A 76 -3.44 0.02 11.95
CA ASP A 76 -3.96 -1.23 12.49
C ASP A 76 -3.42 -2.39 11.66
N LYS A 77 -2.69 -3.30 12.31
CA LYS A 77 -2.05 -4.46 11.65
C LYS A 77 -3.05 -5.57 11.31
N ASP A 78 -4.16 -5.66 12.04
CA ASP A 78 -5.15 -6.71 11.85
C ASP A 78 -6.03 -6.39 10.63
N THR A 79 -6.50 -5.14 10.53
CA THR A 79 -7.28 -4.67 9.37
C THR A 79 -6.41 -4.23 8.19
N ARG A 80 -5.13 -3.93 8.45
CA ARG A 80 -4.16 -3.36 7.51
C ARG A 80 -4.53 -1.97 7.00
N GLU A 81 -5.12 -1.17 7.87
CA GLU A 81 -5.63 0.17 7.55
C GLU A 81 -4.95 1.25 8.38
N TYR A 82 -4.79 2.43 7.77
CA TYR A 82 -4.36 3.64 8.45
C TYR A 82 -5.56 4.39 8.99
N THR A 83 -5.45 4.86 10.23
CA THR A 83 -6.38 5.87 10.76
C THR A 83 -5.89 7.24 10.32
N VAL A 84 -6.72 7.95 9.55
CA VAL A 84 -6.40 9.26 9.01
C VAL A 84 -7.44 10.29 9.44
N LEU A 85 -7.00 11.53 9.59
CA LEU A 85 -7.84 12.68 9.87
C LEU A 85 -7.78 13.66 8.68
N PRO A 86 -8.85 13.84 7.90
CA PRO A 86 -8.90 14.86 6.86
C PRO A 86 -8.76 16.25 7.44
N LEU A 87 -8.03 17.13 6.76
CA LEU A 87 -7.93 18.54 7.18
C LEU A 87 -9.22 19.31 6.89
N ASP A 88 -9.96 18.92 5.85
CA ASP A 88 -11.22 19.57 5.46
C ASP A 88 -12.41 19.18 6.35
N ASP A 89 -12.34 18.00 7.00
CA ASP A 89 -13.35 17.46 7.91
C ASP A 89 -12.63 16.86 9.13
N SER A 90 -12.10 17.76 9.98
CA SER A 90 -11.29 17.40 11.15
C SER A 90 -12.07 16.74 12.29
N ASP A 91 -13.37 16.53 12.12
CA ASP A 91 -14.24 15.91 13.15
C ASP A 91 -14.38 14.40 12.95
N THR A 92 -14.04 13.88 11.76
CA THR A 92 -14.27 12.47 11.41
C THR A 92 -12.99 11.79 10.96
N THR A 93 -12.47 10.87 11.78
CA THR A 93 -11.40 9.96 11.35
C THR A 93 -11.90 8.93 10.35
N ARG A 94 -11.02 8.46 9.47
CA ARG A 94 -11.31 7.45 8.46
C ARG A 94 -10.27 6.34 8.55
N GLN A 95 -10.70 5.10 8.39
CA GLN A 95 -9.81 3.95 8.21
C GLN A 95 -9.64 3.70 6.72
N LEU A 96 -8.40 3.70 6.25
CA LEU A 96 -8.08 3.57 4.83
C LEU A 96 -6.97 2.55 4.61
N PRO A 97 -7.12 1.59 3.68
CA PRO A 97 -6.02 0.74 3.29
C PRO A 97 -4.95 1.58 2.58
N ARG A 98 -3.72 1.09 2.64
CA ARG A 98 -2.53 1.78 2.13
C ARG A 98 -2.68 2.28 0.69
N ILE A 99 -3.45 1.60 -0.17
CA ILE A 99 -3.66 1.99 -1.58
C ILE A 99 -4.27 3.39 -1.76
N TYR A 100 -5.06 3.86 -0.79
CA TYR A 100 -5.68 5.20 -0.84
C TYR A 100 -4.81 6.31 -0.25
N VAL A 101 -3.73 5.96 0.47
CA VAL A 101 -2.91 6.92 1.21
C VAL A 101 -1.55 7.06 0.52
N MET A 102 -1.15 8.31 0.25
CA MET A 102 0.18 8.69 -0.23
C MET A 102 0.82 9.63 0.79
N PHE A 103 1.86 9.17 1.50
CA PHE A 103 2.56 10.04 2.45
C PHE A 103 3.26 11.18 1.71
N LYS A 104 3.32 12.38 2.29
CA LYS A 104 4.02 13.52 1.66
C LYS A 104 5.53 13.27 1.51
N ALA A 105 6.09 12.38 2.32
CA ALA A 105 7.49 11.96 2.26
C ALA A 105 7.74 10.73 1.36
N GLU A 106 6.71 10.21 0.69
CA GLU A 106 6.83 9.12 -0.29
C GLU A 106 7.17 9.67 -1.67
N ASP A 107 8.01 8.97 -2.44
CA ASP A 107 8.21 9.29 -3.86
C ASP A 107 6.91 9.00 -4.63
N PRO A 108 6.29 9.98 -5.31
CA PRO A 108 5.07 9.77 -6.09
C PRO A 108 5.17 8.66 -7.15
N ARG A 109 6.38 8.37 -7.64
CA ARG A 109 6.62 7.28 -8.60
C ARG A 109 6.39 5.91 -7.97
N ASN A 110 6.80 5.73 -6.70
CA ASN A 110 6.55 4.50 -5.96
C ASN A 110 5.06 4.33 -5.67
N PHE A 111 4.39 5.43 -5.30
CA PHE A 111 2.94 5.44 -5.12
C PHE A 111 2.20 5.04 -6.41
N ALA A 112 2.55 5.67 -7.55
CA ALA A 112 1.95 5.37 -8.84
C ALA A 112 2.21 3.93 -9.29
N ALA A 113 3.43 3.43 -9.09
CA ALA A 113 3.80 2.06 -9.43
C ALA A 113 3.01 1.03 -8.60
N ARG A 114 2.77 1.32 -7.32
CA ARG A 114 1.92 0.50 -6.44
C ARG A 114 0.47 0.44 -6.91
N ILE A 115 -0.11 1.55 -7.35
CA ILE A 115 -1.46 1.56 -7.96
C ILE A 115 -1.48 0.71 -9.23
N LYS A 116 -0.48 0.89 -10.11
CA LYS A 116 -0.37 0.13 -11.35
C LYS A 116 -0.31 -1.38 -11.06
N ASP A 117 0.55 -1.81 -10.14
CA ASP A 117 0.69 -3.21 -9.75
C ASP A 117 -0.64 -3.79 -9.22
N ALA A 118 -1.36 -3.05 -8.38
CA ALA A 118 -2.67 -3.48 -7.88
C ALA A 118 -3.71 -3.65 -9.01
N LEU A 119 -3.70 -2.76 -10.00
CA LEU A 119 -4.58 -2.87 -11.17
C LEU A 119 -4.22 -4.05 -12.07
N ASP A 120 -2.93 -4.30 -12.28
CA ASP A 120 -2.45 -5.44 -13.07
C ASP A 120 -2.83 -6.76 -12.40
N ARG A 121 -2.58 -6.91 -11.08
CA ARG A 121 -3.00 -8.09 -10.31
C ARG A 121 -4.50 -8.30 -10.34
N ARG A 122 -5.27 -7.22 -10.23
CA ARG A 122 -6.74 -7.29 -10.36
C ARG A 122 -7.14 -7.84 -11.73
N ARG A 123 -6.54 -7.32 -12.80
CA ARG A 123 -6.82 -7.76 -14.18
C ARG A 123 -6.45 -9.23 -14.39
N GLU A 124 -5.31 -9.66 -13.87
CA GLU A 124 -4.86 -11.06 -13.91
C GLU A 124 -5.85 -11.98 -13.19
N ALA A 125 -6.25 -11.62 -11.97
CA ALA A 125 -7.24 -12.38 -11.21
C ALA A 125 -8.59 -12.46 -11.94
N GLU A 126 -9.08 -11.35 -12.49
CA GLU A 126 -10.31 -11.32 -13.28
C GLU A 126 -10.22 -12.24 -14.51
N ASN A 127 -9.08 -12.26 -15.20
CA ASN A 127 -8.86 -13.14 -16.35
C ASN A 127 -8.82 -14.62 -15.94
N LEU A 128 -8.14 -14.96 -14.83
CA LEU A 128 -8.10 -16.32 -14.31
C LEU A 128 -9.49 -16.83 -13.94
N ILE A 129 -10.31 -16.00 -13.28
CA ILE A 129 -11.70 -16.33 -12.95
C ILE A 129 -12.51 -16.58 -14.22
N ARG A 130 -12.36 -15.72 -15.25
CA ARG A 130 -13.05 -15.92 -16.53
C ARG A 130 -12.64 -17.21 -17.23
N CYS A 131 -11.35 -17.54 -17.25
CA CYS A 131 -10.86 -18.77 -17.84
C CYS A 131 -11.26 -20.02 -17.05
N ALA A 132 -11.45 -19.94 -15.74
CA ALA A 132 -11.86 -21.06 -14.90
C ALA A 132 -13.38 -21.34 -14.95
N LEU A 133 -14.17 -20.39 -15.45
CA LEU A 133 -15.64 -20.49 -15.58
C LEU A 133 -16.10 -20.84 -17.00
N LEU A 134 -15.17 -21.04 -17.94
CA LEU A 134 -15.38 -21.47 -19.32
C LEU A 134 -14.81 -22.87 -19.53
#